data_AF-A0A932EZF0-F1
#
_entry.id   AF-A0A932EZF0-F1
#
_cell.length_a   1.000
_cell.length_b   1.000
_cell.length_c   1.000
_cell.angle_alpha   90.00
_cell.angle_beta   90.00
_cell.angle_gamma   90.00
#
_symmetry.space_group_name_H-M   'P 1'
#
loop_
_entity.id
_entity.type
_entity.pdbx_description
1 polymer ?
#
loop_
_entity_poly.entity_id
_entity_poly.type
_entity_poly.pdbx_seq_one_letter_code
_entity_poly.pdbx_strand_id
1 'polypeptide(L)'
;MLGGIAFSIGGATHPRDNGTGNKVQQLHDMLVKPAWYPSHAVMVAAMALFAAAIFALRQRPGLTPGIERTLKWVFVIASVATIAMVTHLFAALDAESLAGGKPSLVSRVQTVNETVFDAAWGVALATLAVVGGLTRTVGNRITIPFGVVGGLAFALASATIAYTDTFDPLFQVGSLLSLWAILVGVTAIRGRR
;
A
#
# COMPACT_ATOMS: atom_id res chain seq x y z
N MET A 1 10.92 0.13 -8.36
CA MET A 1 12.11 -0.12 -7.50
C MET A 1 12.11 0.80 -6.29
N LEU A 2 12.39 2.11 -6.43
CA LEU A 2 12.47 3.02 -5.27
C LEU A 2 11.20 3.00 -4.40
N GLY A 3 10.01 3.05 -5.02
CA GLY A 3 8.75 2.91 -4.29
C GLY A 3 8.64 1.59 -3.51
N GLY A 4 9.14 0.48 -4.06
CA GLY A 4 9.15 -0.82 -3.36
C GLY A 4 10.13 -0.86 -2.19
N ILE A 5 11.32 -0.24 -2.33
CA ILE A 5 12.29 -0.12 -1.24
C ILE A 5 11.69 0.71 -0.11
N ALA A 6 11.14 1.88 -0.43
CA ALA A 6 10.49 2.74 0.54
C ALA A 6 9.30 2.03 1.22
N PHE A 7 8.45 1.33 0.46
CA PHE A 7 7.31 0.59 1.01
C PHE A 7 7.77 -0.49 1.99
N SER A 8 8.86 -1.20 1.67
CA SER A 8 9.45 -2.20 2.56
C SER A 8 10.00 -1.60 3.85
N ILE A 9 10.70 -0.46 3.76
CA ILE A 9 11.26 0.22 4.94
C ILE A 9 10.11 0.72 5.81
N GLY A 10 9.16 1.45 5.23
CA GLY A 10 7.99 1.95 5.95
C GLY A 10 7.17 0.84 6.61
N GLY A 11 6.91 -0.26 5.91
CA GLY A 11 6.22 -1.41 6.52
C GLY A 11 7.03 -2.07 7.65
N ALA A 12 8.35 -2.19 7.51
CA ALA A 12 9.20 -2.78 8.52
C ALA A 12 9.36 -1.92 9.78
N THR A 13 9.30 -0.59 9.64
CA THR A 13 9.38 0.37 10.75
C THR A 13 8.03 0.73 11.35
N HIS A 14 6.93 0.19 10.80
CA HIS A 14 5.59 0.52 11.24
C HIS A 14 5.39 0.12 12.71
N PRO A 15 4.88 1.05 13.56
CA PRO A 15 4.60 0.72 14.95
C PRO A 15 3.56 -0.40 15.02
N ARG A 16 3.83 -1.42 15.82
CA ARG A 16 2.86 -2.49 16.13
C ARG A 16 2.11 -2.10 17.39
N ASP A 17 0.86 -2.51 17.55
CA ASP A 17 0.19 -2.45 18.85
C ASP A 17 0.76 -3.50 19.82
N ASN A 18 0.26 -3.50 21.04
CA ASN A 18 0.66 -4.42 22.11
C ASN A 18 -0.19 -5.71 22.17
N GLY A 19 -1.14 -5.91 21.26
CA GLY A 19 -2.04 -7.06 21.18
C GLY A 19 -3.12 -7.10 22.26
N THR A 20 -3.35 -6.00 22.99
CA THR A 20 -4.29 -5.93 24.11
C THR A 20 -5.32 -4.82 23.94
N GLY A 21 -6.48 -4.98 24.58
CA GLY A 21 -7.57 -4.03 24.48
C GLY A 21 -8.39 -4.17 23.19
N ASN A 22 -9.29 -3.21 22.96
CA ASN A 22 -10.06 -3.14 21.73
C ASN A 22 -9.28 -2.44 20.59
N LYS A 23 -9.79 -2.49 19.35
CA LYS A 23 -9.12 -1.88 18.18
C LYS A 23 -8.81 -0.39 18.33
N VAL A 24 -9.63 0.37 19.07
CA VAL A 24 -9.38 1.80 19.32
C VAL A 24 -8.19 1.98 20.27
N GLN A 25 -8.09 1.15 21.30
CA GLN A 25 -6.97 1.17 22.24
C GLN A 25 -5.66 0.72 21.57
N GLN A 26 -5.72 -0.31 20.72
CA GLN A 26 -4.58 -0.74 19.91
C GLN A 26 -4.12 0.37 18.96
N LEU A 27 -5.05 1.03 18.26
CA LEU A 27 -4.75 2.18 17.40
C LEU A 27 -4.08 3.30 18.21
N HIS A 28 -4.63 3.67 19.36
CA HIS A 28 -4.03 4.67 20.25
C HIS A 28 -2.58 4.31 20.63
N ASP A 29 -2.32 3.06 21.03
CA ASP A 29 -0.96 2.57 21.37
C ASP A 29 0.02 2.75 20.21
N MET A 30 -0.43 2.56 18.96
CA MET A 30 0.40 2.77 17.78
C MET A 30 0.65 4.26 17.49
N LEU A 31 -0.39 5.10 17.59
CA LEU A 31 -0.34 6.52 17.26
C LEU A 31 0.64 7.31 18.13
N VAL A 32 0.80 6.91 19.41
CA VAL A 32 1.70 7.59 20.34
C VAL A 32 3.17 7.16 20.22
N LYS A 33 3.49 6.17 19.37
CA LYS A 33 4.86 5.68 19.22
C LYS A 33 5.70 6.65 18.37
N PRO A 34 6.95 6.98 18.77
CA PRO A 34 7.82 7.90 18.03
C PRO A 34 8.07 7.49 16.57
N ALA A 35 7.97 6.20 16.26
CA ALA A 35 8.15 5.66 14.92
C ALA A 35 6.97 5.98 13.96
N TRP A 36 5.82 6.47 14.46
CA TRP A 36 4.63 6.73 13.64
C TRP A 36 4.96 7.62 12.44
N TYR A 37 5.36 8.88 12.68
CA TYR A 37 5.62 9.85 11.61
C TYR A 37 6.73 9.42 10.65
N PRO A 38 7.93 8.98 11.08
CA PRO A 38 8.98 8.54 10.16
C PRO A 38 8.53 7.39 9.27
N SER A 39 7.89 6.37 9.86
CA SER A 39 7.44 5.19 9.13
C SER A 39 6.40 5.54 8.07
N HIS A 40 5.39 6.32 8.46
CA HIS A 40 4.29 6.72 7.60
C HIS A 40 4.73 7.71 6.52
N ALA A 41 5.67 8.62 6.81
CA ALA A 41 6.23 9.52 5.80
C ALA A 41 6.96 8.75 4.70
N VAL A 42 7.71 7.69 5.06
CA VAL A 42 8.35 6.80 4.09
C VAL A 42 7.32 6.04 3.27
N MET A 43 6.20 5.60 3.87
CA MET A 43 5.11 4.96 3.14
C MET A 43 4.36 5.92 2.20
N VAL A 44 4.12 7.17 2.60
CA VAL A 44 3.59 8.23 1.71
C VAL A 44 4.52 8.41 0.50
N ALA A 45 5.82 8.53 0.74
CA ALA A 45 6.81 8.64 -0.33
C ALA A 45 6.78 7.40 -1.23
N ALA A 46 6.64 6.21 -0.66
CA ALA A 46 6.52 4.97 -1.42
C ALA A 46 5.30 5.00 -2.36
N MET A 47 4.10 5.30 -1.85
CA MET A 47 2.88 5.34 -2.65
C MET A 47 2.94 6.42 -3.73
N ALA A 48 3.48 7.60 -3.42
CA ALA A 48 3.72 8.65 -4.41
C ALA A 48 4.67 8.19 -5.53
N LEU A 49 5.75 7.48 -5.20
CA LEU A 49 6.68 6.91 -6.17
C LEU A 49 6.02 5.85 -7.06
N PHE A 50 5.13 5.01 -6.51
CA PHE A 50 4.35 4.09 -7.33
C PHE A 50 3.41 4.85 -8.27
N ALA A 51 2.65 5.82 -7.77
CA ALA A 51 1.73 6.63 -8.58
C ALA A 51 2.48 7.33 -9.74
N ALA A 52 3.63 7.94 -9.45
CA ALA A 52 4.49 8.55 -10.45
C ALA A 52 5.01 7.54 -11.49
N ALA A 53 5.40 6.33 -11.06
CA ALA A 53 5.84 5.27 -11.96
C ALA A 53 4.72 4.78 -12.88
N ILE A 54 3.51 4.60 -12.35
CA ILE A 54 2.32 4.19 -13.13
C ILE A 54 1.94 5.30 -14.12
N PHE A 55 2.00 6.56 -13.70
CA PHE A 55 1.81 7.69 -14.60
C PHE A 55 2.82 7.69 -15.75
N ALA A 56 4.11 7.53 -15.44
CA ALA A 56 5.17 7.46 -16.46
C ALA A 56 4.99 6.27 -17.40
N LEU A 57 4.54 5.11 -16.90
CA LEU A 57 4.20 3.94 -17.73
C LEU A 57 3.07 4.25 -18.71
N ARG A 58 2.04 4.97 -18.28
CA ARG A 58 0.91 5.38 -19.11
C ARG A 58 1.31 6.33 -20.25
N GLN A 59 2.42 7.05 -20.13
CA GLN A 59 2.94 7.92 -21.18
C GLN A 59 3.72 7.18 -22.28
N ARG A 60 3.90 5.86 -22.16
CA ARG A 60 4.64 5.10 -23.18
C ARG A 60 3.81 4.97 -24.47
N PRO A 61 4.43 5.14 -25.65
CA PRO A 61 3.77 4.88 -26.91
C PRO A 61 3.51 3.37 -27.12
N GLY A 62 2.51 3.05 -27.95
CA GLY A 62 2.25 1.67 -28.38
C GLY A 62 1.53 0.78 -27.36
N LEU A 63 0.91 1.37 -26.34
CA LEU A 63 0.06 0.62 -25.41
C LEU A 63 -1.24 0.19 -26.10
N THR A 64 -1.73 -1.01 -25.80
CA THR A 64 -3.05 -1.42 -26.28
C THR A 64 -4.15 -0.73 -25.44
N PRO A 65 -5.36 -0.53 -25.98
CA PRO A 65 -6.44 0.15 -25.26
C PRO A 65 -6.79 -0.48 -23.89
N GLY A 66 -6.66 -1.81 -23.76
CA GLY A 66 -6.87 -2.52 -22.50
C GLY A 66 -5.82 -2.18 -21.44
N ILE A 67 -4.55 -2.09 -21.85
CA ILE A 67 -3.45 -1.73 -20.95
C ILE A 67 -3.54 -0.26 -20.55
N GLU A 68 -3.85 0.63 -21.49
CA GLU A 68 -4.06 2.06 -21.20
C GLU A 68 -5.16 2.28 -20.17
N ARG A 69 -6.30 1.58 -20.34
CA ARG A 69 -7.42 1.64 -19.40
C ARG A 69 -7.03 1.10 -18.03
N THR A 70 -6.27 -0.01 -17.99
CA THR A 70 -5.78 -0.60 -16.73
C THR A 70 -4.86 0.39 -16.01
N LEU A 71 -3.85 0.94 -16.70
CA LEU A 71 -2.93 1.93 -16.13
C LEU A 71 -3.66 3.19 -15.66
N LYS A 72 -4.70 3.65 -16.39
CA LYS A 72 -5.52 4.78 -15.96
C LYS A 72 -6.20 4.50 -14.61
N TRP A 73 -6.87 3.36 -14.46
CA TRP A 73 -7.56 3.01 -13.21
C TRP A 73 -6.59 2.80 -12.07
N VAL A 74 -5.50 2.07 -12.30
CA VAL A 74 -4.47 1.82 -11.28
C VAL A 74 -3.82 3.14 -10.85
N PHE A 75 -3.59 4.08 -11.77
CA PHE A 75 -3.09 5.42 -11.43
C PHE A 75 -4.07 6.23 -10.58
N VAL A 76 -5.36 6.21 -10.92
CA VAL A 76 -6.40 6.89 -10.12
C VAL A 76 -6.43 6.32 -8.70
N ILE A 77 -6.47 5.00 -8.56
CA ILE A 77 -6.45 4.33 -7.25
C ILE A 77 -5.15 4.65 -6.50
N ALA A 78 -4.00 4.63 -7.17
CA ALA A 78 -2.71 5.00 -6.58
C ALA A 78 -2.72 6.42 -6.01
N SER A 79 -3.30 7.36 -6.75
CA SER A 79 -3.35 8.77 -6.38
C SER A 79 -4.27 8.97 -5.17
N VAL A 80 -5.45 8.34 -5.19
CA VAL A 80 -6.40 8.38 -4.08
C VAL A 80 -5.79 7.73 -2.83
N ALA A 81 -5.17 6.55 -2.96
CA ALA A 81 -4.54 5.86 -1.84
C ALA A 81 -3.34 6.65 -1.29
N THR A 82 -2.58 7.37 -2.14
CA THR A 82 -1.51 8.27 -1.68
C THR A 82 -2.09 9.42 -0.84
N ILE A 83 -3.20 10.02 -1.28
CA ILE A 83 -3.90 11.08 -0.51
C ILE A 83 -4.42 10.51 0.81
N ALA A 84 -5.05 9.34 0.79
CA ALA A 84 -5.50 8.64 1.99
C ALA A 84 -4.34 8.38 2.96
N MET A 85 -3.18 7.94 2.47
CA MET A 85 -2.00 7.72 3.30
C MET A 85 -1.45 9.02 3.91
N VAL A 86 -1.57 10.16 3.23
CA VAL A 86 -1.27 11.47 3.83
C VAL A 86 -2.23 11.76 4.98
N THR A 87 -3.52 11.47 4.83
CA THR A 87 -4.46 11.61 5.96
C THR A 87 -4.18 10.60 7.08
N HIS A 88 -3.68 9.40 6.76
CA HIS A 88 -3.27 8.38 7.71
C HIS A 88 -2.03 8.81 8.52
N LEU A 89 -1.03 9.41 7.87
CA LEU A 89 0.13 10.02 8.53
C LEU A 89 -0.30 11.00 9.65
N PHE A 90 -1.33 11.81 9.41
CA PHE A 90 -1.83 12.79 10.37
C PHE A 90 -2.81 12.23 11.42
N ALA A 91 -3.11 10.92 11.42
CA ALA A 91 -3.98 10.30 12.42
C ALA A 91 -3.49 10.52 13.85
N ALA A 92 -2.16 10.61 14.05
CA ALA A 92 -1.55 10.79 15.36
C ALA A 92 -1.94 12.12 16.03
N LEU A 93 -2.41 13.11 15.26
CA LEU A 93 -2.94 14.37 15.81
C LEU A 93 -4.19 14.15 16.68
N ASP A 94 -4.86 13.01 16.53
CA ASP A 94 -6.08 12.67 17.25
C ASP A 94 -5.87 11.58 18.32
N ALA A 95 -4.62 11.24 18.65
CA ALA A 95 -4.31 10.19 19.62
C ALA A 95 -5.01 10.41 20.97
N GLU A 96 -4.97 11.62 21.53
CA GLU A 96 -5.57 11.92 22.83
C GLU A 96 -7.09 11.66 22.87
N SER A 97 -7.81 11.94 21.76
CA SER A 97 -9.24 11.66 21.64
C SER A 97 -9.58 10.17 21.79
N LEU A 98 -8.61 9.30 21.48
CA LEU A 98 -8.75 7.84 21.53
C LEU A 98 -8.31 7.24 22.86
N ALA A 99 -7.70 8.01 23.76
CA ALA A 99 -7.19 7.51 25.05
C ALA A 99 -8.31 6.90 25.92
N GLY A 100 -9.54 7.40 25.79
CA GLY A 100 -10.74 6.86 26.45
C GLY A 100 -11.31 5.59 25.82
N GLY A 101 -10.68 5.04 24.78
CA GLY A 101 -11.12 3.83 24.08
C GLY A 101 -12.38 3.99 23.23
N LYS A 102 -12.76 5.24 22.90
CA LYS A 102 -13.93 5.56 22.07
C LYS A 102 -13.50 6.06 20.69
N PRO A 103 -14.19 5.66 19.60
CA PRO A 103 -13.88 6.16 18.26
C PRO A 103 -14.12 7.67 18.15
N SER A 104 -13.23 8.36 17.44
CA SER A 104 -13.38 9.75 17.02
C SER A 104 -13.84 9.84 15.56
N LEU A 105 -13.98 11.06 15.04
CA LEU A 105 -14.15 11.25 13.59
C LEU A 105 -12.92 10.80 12.81
N VAL A 106 -11.71 11.15 13.28
CA VAL A 106 -10.46 10.80 12.62
C VAL A 106 -10.28 9.28 12.58
N SER A 107 -10.54 8.57 13.67
CA SER A 107 -10.41 7.10 13.68
C SER A 107 -11.41 6.43 12.73
N ARG A 108 -12.63 6.98 12.57
CA ARG A 108 -13.60 6.47 11.58
C ARG A 108 -13.14 6.71 10.15
N VAL A 109 -12.54 7.88 9.88
CA VAL A 109 -11.92 8.17 8.57
C VAL A 109 -10.76 7.20 8.33
N GLN A 110 -9.94 6.90 9.34
CA GLN A 110 -8.87 5.90 9.22
C GLN A 110 -9.41 4.51 8.92
N THR A 111 -10.48 4.09 9.61
CA THR A 111 -11.15 2.83 9.29
C THR A 111 -11.56 2.77 7.81
N VAL A 112 -12.13 3.84 7.24
CA VAL A 112 -12.47 3.87 5.81
C VAL A 112 -11.21 3.83 4.94
N ASN A 113 -10.16 4.56 5.32
CA ASN A 113 -8.90 4.58 4.57
C ASN A 113 -8.29 3.18 4.46
N GLU A 114 -8.11 2.53 5.60
CA GLU A 114 -7.52 1.19 5.70
C GLU A 114 -8.41 0.15 5.01
N THR A 115 -9.73 0.17 5.26
CA THR A 115 -10.61 -0.89 4.76
C THR A 115 -10.95 -0.75 3.27
N VAL A 116 -10.98 0.48 2.74
CA VAL A 116 -11.41 0.75 1.36
C VAL A 116 -10.24 1.12 0.47
N PHE A 117 -9.49 2.17 0.82
CA PHE A 117 -8.47 2.71 -0.09
C PHE A 117 -7.22 1.82 -0.13
N ASP A 118 -6.76 1.31 1.02
CA ASP A 118 -5.62 0.39 1.07
C ASP A 118 -5.97 -0.97 0.47
N ALA A 119 -7.19 -1.46 0.69
CA ALA A 119 -7.69 -2.66 0.04
C ALA A 119 -7.73 -2.50 -1.50
N ALA A 120 -8.31 -1.40 -1.98
CA ALA A 120 -8.34 -1.09 -3.41
C ALA A 120 -6.93 -0.95 -3.99
N TRP A 121 -6.00 -0.36 -3.24
CA TRP A 121 -4.59 -0.24 -3.62
C TRP A 121 -3.93 -1.61 -3.84
N GLY A 122 -4.08 -2.54 -2.89
CA GLY A 122 -3.55 -3.90 -3.01
C GLY A 122 -4.11 -4.64 -4.23
N VAL A 123 -5.42 -4.57 -4.45
CA VAL A 123 -6.09 -5.18 -5.61
C VAL A 123 -5.63 -4.55 -6.93
N ALA A 124 -5.46 -3.23 -6.97
CA ALA A 124 -4.98 -2.52 -8.15
C ALA A 124 -3.56 -2.95 -8.54
N LEU A 125 -2.66 -3.10 -7.56
CA LEU A 125 -1.31 -3.58 -7.82
C LEU A 125 -1.27 -5.05 -8.23
N ALA A 126 -2.09 -5.91 -7.62
CA ALA A 126 -2.25 -7.31 -8.06
C ALA A 126 -2.73 -7.38 -9.52
N THR A 127 -3.71 -6.56 -9.88
CA THR A 127 -4.23 -6.45 -11.25
C THR A 127 -3.15 -5.99 -12.21
N LEU A 128 -2.38 -4.96 -11.83
CA LEU A 128 -1.26 -4.47 -12.64
C LEU A 128 -0.17 -5.53 -12.81
N ALA A 129 0.12 -6.32 -11.78
CA ALA A 129 1.09 -7.42 -11.86
C ALA A 129 0.65 -8.47 -12.89
N VAL A 130 -0.63 -8.87 -12.89
CA VAL A 130 -1.18 -9.83 -13.87
C VAL A 130 -1.17 -9.24 -15.28
N VAL A 131 -1.86 -8.13 -15.50
CA VAL A 131 -2.01 -7.54 -16.84
C VAL A 131 -0.66 -7.11 -17.40
N GLY A 132 0.16 -6.45 -16.59
CA GLY A 132 1.50 -6.01 -16.97
C GLY A 132 2.45 -7.17 -17.24
N GLY A 133 2.43 -8.21 -16.41
CA GLY A 133 3.32 -9.37 -16.54
C GLY A 133 2.95 -10.28 -17.72
N LEU A 134 1.66 -10.47 -18.00
CA LEU A 134 1.18 -11.25 -19.14
C LEU A 134 1.42 -10.54 -20.47
N THR A 135 1.25 -9.22 -20.51
CA THR A 135 1.49 -8.40 -21.72
C THR A 135 2.95 -7.94 -21.86
N ARG A 136 3.80 -8.23 -20.86
CA ARG A 136 5.19 -7.74 -20.75
C ARG A 136 5.33 -6.22 -20.77
N THR A 137 4.27 -5.49 -20.44
CA THR A 137 4.32 -4.02 -20.29
C THR A 137 5.08 -3.62 -19.03
N VAL A 138 4.87 -4.38 -17.95
CA VAL A 138 5.48 -4.18 -16.64
C VAL A 138 5.80 -5.54 -16.04
N GLY A 139 7.08 -5.83 -15.85
CA GLY A 139 7.52 -7.14 -15.37
C GLY A 139 7.34 -8.26 -16.40
N ASN A 140 7.23 -9.48 -15.89
CA ASN A 140 7.12 -10.71 -16.67
C ASN A 140 6.37 -11.79 -15.86
N ARG A 141 6.19 -12.98 -16.44
CA ARG A 141 5.49 -14.10 -15.81
C ARG A 141 6.08 -14.55 -14.47
N ILE A 142 7.39 -14.41 -14.27
CA ILE A 142 8.07 -14.76 -13.01
C ILE A 142 7.73 -13.73 -11.92
N THR A 143 7.52 -12.47 -12.29
CA THR A 143 7.16 -11.42 -11.31
C THR A 143 5.70 -11.46 -10.89
N ILE A 144 4.81 -12.09 -11.67
CA ILE A 144 3.35 -12.11 -11.40
C ILE A 144 3.02 -12.63 -9.98
N PRO A 145 3.51 -13.81 -9.53
CA PRO A 145 3.13 -14.35 -8.23
C PRO A 145 3.43 -13.40 -7.08
N PHE A 146 4.55 -12.67 -7.12
CA PHE A 146 4.91 -11.72 -6.07
C PHE A 146 3.92 -10.55 -5.97
N GLY A 147 3.54 -9.97 -7.11
CA GLY A 147 2.59 -8.86 -7.13
C GLY A 147 1.17 -9.30 -6.79
N VAL A 148 0.75 -10.48 -7.23
CA VAL A 148 -0.58 -11.03 -6.93
C VAL A 148 -0.70 -11.43 -5.48
N VAL A 149 0.20 -12.26 -4.97
CA VAL A 149 0.14 -12.74 -3.57
C VAL A 149 0.33 -11.57 -2.63
N GLY A 150 1.31 -10.69 -2.88
CA GLY A 150 1.50 -9.50 -2.06
C GLY A 150 0.30 -8.56 -2.09
N GLY A 151 -0.23 -8.27 -3.29
CA GLY A 151 -1.36 -7.34 -3.44
C GLY A 151 -2.64 -7.85 -2.79
N LEU A 152 -2.96 -9.14 -2.95
CA LEU A 152 -4.16 -9.74 -2.35
C LEU A 152 -4.01 -9.93 -0.84
N ALA A 153 -2.82 -10.31 -0.35
CA ALA A 153 -2.57 -10.42 1.08
C ALA A 153 -2.69 -9.05 1.77
N PHE A 154 -2.07 -8.01 1.19
CA PHE A 154 -2.21 -6.63 1.68
C PHE A 154 -3.67 -6.17 1.66
N ALA A 155 -4.39 -6.45 0.56
CA ALA A 155 -5.78 -6.04 0.43
C ALA A 155 -6.69 -6.72 1.46
N LEU A 156 -6.52 -8.02 1.70
CA LEU A 156 -7.30 -8.77 2.66
C LEU A 156 -7.01 -8.32 4.10
N ALA A 157 -5.74 -8.10 4.45
CA ALA A 157 -5.36 -7.56 5.75
C ALA A 157 -6.02 -6.19 5.96
N SER A 158 -5.86 -5.28 5.00
CA SER A 158 -6.40 -3.92 5.09
C SER A 158 -7.92 -3.89 5.15
N ALA A 159 -8.61 -4.72 4.35
CA ALA A 159 -10.07 -4.81 4.36
C ALA A 159 -10.65 -5.29 5.70
N THR A 160 -9.85 -5.99 6.51
CA THR A 160 -10.29 -6.63 7.76
C THR A 160 -9.72 -6.01 9.03
N ILE A 161 -8.69 -5.17 8.92
CA ILE A 161 -7.92 -4.64 10.06
C ILE A 161 -8.77 -3.91 11.10
N ALA A 162 -9.82 -3.20 10.67
CA ALA A 162 -10.70 -2.48 11.58
C ALA A 162 -11.63 -3.39 12.39
N TYR A 163 -11.70 -4.68 12.05
CA TYR A 163 -12.68 -5.63 12.57
C TYR A 163 -12.05 -6.84 13.28
N THR A 164 -10.86 -7.28 12.86
CA THR A 164 -10.20 -8.46 13.43
C THR A 164 -8.70 -8.45 13.21
N ASP A 165 -7.97 -9.04 14.16
CA ASP A 165 -6.51 -9.19 14.11
C ASP A 165 -6.09 -10.51 13.42
N THR A 166 -7.07 -11.35 13.06
CA THR A 166 -6.85 -12.69 12.47
C THR A 166 -5.96 -12.65 11.22
N PHE A 167 -6.05 -11.57 10.46
CA PHE A 167 -5.37 -11.42 9.17
C PHE A 167 -4.15 -10.49 9.23
N ASP A 168 -3.79 -9.94 10.38
CA ASP A 168 -2.65 -9.03 10.53
C ASP A 168 -1.31 -9.63 10.04
N PRO A 169 -1.04 -10.95 10.23
CA PRO A 169 0.16 -11.56 9.66
C PRO A 169 0.24 -11.44 8.12
N LEU A 170 -0.88 -11.26 7.42
CA LEU A 170 -0.89 -11.05 5.97
C LEU A 170 -0.25 -9.72 5.55
N PHE A 171 -0.10 -8.72 6.42
CA PHE A 171 0.68 -7.53 6.09
C PHE A 171 2.16 -7.89 5.81
N GLN A 172 2.71 -8.89 6.50
CA GLN A 172 4.07 -9.37 6.24
C GLN A 172 4.15 -10.04 4.86
N VAL A 173 3.14 -10.84 4.50
CA VAL A 173 3.02 -11.42 3.15
C VAL A 173 2.81 -10.32 2.10
N GLY A 174 2.10 -9.25 2.45
CA GLY A 174 1.92 -8.05 1.65
C GLY A 174 3.23 -7.39 1.21
N SER A 175 4.31 -7.57 1.96
CA SER A 175 5.66 -7.09 1.59
C SER A 175 6.18 -7.69 0.27
N LEU A 176 5.58 -8.76 -0.25
CA LEU A 176 5.88 -9.27 -1.60
C LEU A 176 5.58 -8.23 -2.69
N LEU A 177 4.72 -7.22 -2.45
CA LEU A 177 4.57 -6.07 -3.33
C LEU A 177 5.87 -5.26 -3.48
N SER A 178 6.62 -5.09 -2.39
CA SER A 178 7.93 -4.44 -2.41
C SER A 178 8.90 -5.22 -3.30
N LEU A 179 8.95 -6.53 -3.11
CA LEU A 179 9.80 -7.43 -3.90
C LEU A 179 9.41 -7.38 -5.37
N TRP A 180 8.11 -7.46 -5.69
CA TRP A 180 7.59 -7.31 -7.05
C TRP A 180 8.07 -6.00 -7.69
N ALA A 181 7.87 -4.87 -7.03
CA ALA A 181 8.23 -3.55 -7.55
C ALA A 181 9.74 -3.36 -7.72
N ILE A 182 10.56 -4.00 -6.89
CA ILE A 182 12.01 -4.04 -7.02
C ILE A 182 12.40 -4.88 -8.25
N LEU A 183 11.91 -6.11 -8.37
CA LEU A 183 12.20 -7.01 -9.48
C LEU A 183 11.81 -6.40 -10.83
N VAL A 184 10.59 -5.85 -10.93
CA VAL A 184 10.11 -5.11 -12.12
C VAL A 184 11.08 -3.99 -12.48
N GLY A 185 11.48 -3.16 -11.51
CA GLY A 185 12.39 -2.06 -11.77
C GLY A 185 13.78 -2.51 -12.21
N VAL A 186 14.35 -3.54 -11.58
CA VAL A 186 15.65 -4.11 -11.96
C VAL A 186 15.61 -4.66 -13.39
N THR A 187 14.55 -5.41 -13.75
CA THR A 187 14.40 -5.94 -15.12
C THR A 187 14.28 -4.82 -16.16
N ALA A 188 13.58 -3.74 -15.84
CA ALA A 188 13.45 -2.58 -16.73
C ALA A 188 14.77 -1.83 -16.93
N ILE A 189 15.63 -1.75 -15.91
CA ILE A 189 16.97 -1.15 -16.02
C ILE A 189 17.89 -2.04 -16.86
N ARG A 190 17.86 -3.36 -16.63
CA ARG A 190 18.71 -4.32 -17.35
C ARG A 190 18.34 -4.44 -18.82
N GLY A 191 17.06 -4.40 -19.17
CA GLY A 191 16.61 -4.48 -20.57
C GLY A 191 16.78 -3.20 -21.39
N ARG A 192 17.27 -2.11 -20.78
CA ARG A 192 17.65 -0.86 -21.49
C ARG A 192 19.13 -0.79 -21.85
N ARG A 193 19.93 -1.75 -21.39
CA ARG A 193 21.32 -1.95 -21.79
C ARG A 193 21.37 -3.03 -22.87
#